data_AF-A0A287BJX0-F1
#
_entry.id   AF-A0A287BJX0-F1
#
_cell.length_a   1.000
_cell.length_b   1.000
_cell.length_c   1.000
_cell.angle_alpha   90.00
_cell.angle_beta   90.00
_cell.angle_gamma   90.00
#
_symmetry.space_group_name_H-M   'P 1'
#
loop_
_entity.id
_entity.type
_entity.pdbx_description
1 polymer ?
#
loop_
_entity_poly.entity_id
_entity_poly.type
_entity_poly.pdbx_seq_one_letter_code
_entity_poly.pdbx_strand_id
1 'polypeptide(L)'
;TTGLGIKCCDFQAARNNAEHHTQDISSQRLTVRRGQPFTISLHFQAPVHTFLSTMKKIVLVAQTGEQPSQDNRTQATFSISSLGDAKSWSARVKERDDQSWTISVTTPADAVIGHYSLLLQASGREQCLGQFTLLFNPWSQEDAVFLGNKAQCSEYVLNQNGLIFTGTADCIEAMPWDFGQFEEDVIDLSLKLLSVNKQVEEWGDPVHVAHTLGTLLQVLKEKSVLPTSQIQTAQEKALLYKRRGSAPILRQWLTGLGRPVYESQAWVLAAVTCTVLRGLGIPARVVTTFTSAQGTGGSLLVDEFYSKEGLQNGEGQRGRIWIFQTSTECWMKRPALPQGYDGWQILHPSAPSGVRGSPKEKKVLEKVWKNRRKHGKVRDVYPPSLETGDPLHFFLEAPSSLPLGGDARISVNLINPNDYEKEVKLALGLQAVYYNGVLAATLWKDQFLLTVEANSAKKRHSFLSFSNFEQNPPENTLLRLTAMATHSTLTCFDQKDIAICRPQLAIEMPETAVQHQPLTASVSIHNTLDAPLNDCVISIFGRGLIYREKSYRLSSVQPGRTVCTKLQFTPMHVGLQRLTVEMDCNMFQNLTNFRSITVVAPEPPA
;
A
#
# COMPACT_ATOMS: atom_id res chain seq x y z
N THR A 1 -0.45 -7.58 59.92
CA THR A 1 0.57 -6.78 59.23
C THR A 1 0.08 -6.49 57.84
N THR A 2 -0.28 -5.23 57.57
CA THR A 2 -0.65 -4.76 56.23
C THR A 2 0.55 -4.95 55.30
N GLY A 3 0.39 -5.73 54.24
CA GLY A 3 1.44 -5.91 53.23
C GLY A 3 1.65 -4.63 52.42
N LEU A 4 2.75 -4.56 51.66
CA LEU A 4 2.94 -3.49 50.67
C LEU A 4 1.77 -3.52 49.68
N GLY A 5 0.96 -2.47 49.68
CA GLY A 5 -0.18 -2.32 48.76
C GLY A 5 0.06 -1.17 47.79
N ILE A 6 -0.15 -1.41 46.49
CA ILE A 6 -0.18 -0.35 45.49
C ILE A 6 -1.60 0.20 45.42
N LYS A 7 -1.72 1.52 45.58
CA LYS A 7 -2.98 2.27 45.45
C LYS A 7 -3.36 2.39 43.98
N CYS A 8 -2.43 2.85 43.14
CA CYS A 8 -2.58 2.89 41.69
C CYS A 8 -1.20 2.99 41.02
N CYS A 9 -1.18 2.68 39.72
CA CYS A 9 -0.04 2.92 38.84
C CYS A 9 -0.52 3.84 37.70
N ASP A 10 0.12 4.99 37.53
CA ASP A 10 -0.07 5.84 36.37
C ASP A 10 1.01 5.54 35.33
N PHE A 11 0.59 5.10 34.14
CA PHE A 11 1.46 4.78 33.02
C PHE A 11 1.90 6.03 32.23
N GLN A 12 1.49 7.23 32.64
CA GLN A 12 1.80 8.50 31.99
C GLN A 12 1.60 8.46 30.47
N ALA A 13 0.51 7.82 30.03
CA ALA A 13 0.31 7.37 28.65
C ALA A 13 0.49 8.50 27.63
N ALA A 14 -0.14 9.65 27.84
CA ALA A 14 -0.03 10.79 26.91
C ALA A 14 1.42 11.28 26.73
N ARG A 15 2.18 11.39 27.84
CA ARG A 15 3.58 11.83 27.81
C ARG A 15 4.46 10.79 27.11
N ASN A 16 4.38 9.54 27.54
CA ASN A 16 5.19 8.48 26.97
C ASN A 16 4.85 8.27 25.48
N ASN A 17 3.58 8.31 25.10
CA ASN A 17 3.20 8.14 23.70
C ASN A 17 3.76 9.27 22.82
N ALA A 18 3.81 10.50 23.32
CA ALA A 18 4.46 11.61 22.62
C ALA A 18 5.98 11.39 22.46
N GLU A 19 6.66 10.97 23.54
CA GLU A 19 8.10 10.66 23.54
C GLU A 19 8.44 9.47 22.62
N HIS A 20 7.51 8.53 22.43
CA HIS A 20 7.68 7.31 21.62
C HIS A 20 7.07 7.41 20.21
N HIS A 21 6.57 8.57 19.79
CA HIS A 21 5.94 8.77 18.47
C HIS A 21 4.76 7.81 18.21
N THR A 22 3.85 7.74 19.18
CA THR A 22 2.65 6.88 19.20
C THR A 22 1.41 7.63 19.70
N GLN A 23 1.48 8.95 19.89
CA GLN A 23 0.37 9.79 20.37
C GLN A 23 -0.86 9.77 19.45
N ASP A 24 -0.67 9.55 18.15
CA ASP A 24 -1.76 9.48 17.18
C ASP A 24 -2.58 8.19 17.26
N ILE A 25 -2.08 7.17 17.98
CA ILE A 25 -2.76 5.89 18.21
C ILE A 25 -3.75 6.01 19.37
N SER A 26 -3.29 6.55 20.51
CA SER A 26 -4.11 6.70 21.70
C SER A 26 -3.49 7.73 22.65
N SER A 27 -4.33 8.47 23.37
CA SER A 27 -3.92 9.28 24.52
C SER A 27 -4.10 8.56 25.86
N GLN A 28 -4.81 7.43 25.88
CA GLN A 28 -5.19 6.70 27.09
C GLN A 28 -4.43 5.39 27.26
N ARG A 29 -4.26 4.62 26.17
CA ARG A 29 -3.53 3.34 26.20
C ARG A 29 -2.03 3.60 26.00
N LEU A 30 -1.20 3.10 26.91
CA LEU A 30 0.26 3.19 26.76
C LEU A 30 0.70 2.36 25.55
N THR A 31 1.31 3.01 24.57
CA THR A 31 1.91 2.37 23.40
C THR A 31 3.33 2.89 23.25
N VAL A 32 4.32 2.02 23.42
CA VAL A 32 5.73 2.38 23.46
C VAL A 32 6.52 1.57 22.43
N ARG A 33 7.73 2.02 22.14
CA ARG A 33 8.65 1.38 21.20
C ARG A 33 9.82 0.78 21.94
N ARG A 34 10.22 -0.42 21.56
CA ARG A 34 11.29 -1.18 22.22
C ARG A 34 12.64 -0.45 22.20
N GLY A 35 13.51 -0.74 23.16
CA GLY A 35 14.83 -0.10 23.26
C GLY A 35 14.82 1.37 23.69
N GLN A 36 13.64 1.94 24.00
CA GLN A 36 13.50 3.30 24.51
C GLN A 36 12.83 3.29 25.89
N PRO A 37 13.32 4.08 26.86
CA PRO A 37 12.74 4.11 28.20
C PRO A 37 11.40 4.86 28.24
N PHE A 38 10.43 4.32 28.98
CA PHE A 38 9.17 5.00 29.33
C PHE A 38 9.04 5.16 30.85
N THR A 39 8.17 6.06 31.30
CA THR A 39 8.03 6.42 32.72
C THR A 39 6.69 5.97 33.31
N ILE A 40 6.71 5.36 34.49
CA ILE A 40 5.50 5.03 35.27
C ILE A 40 5.59 5.66 36.65
N SER A 41 4.45 5.96 37.26
CA SER A 41 4.33 6.46 38.63
C SER A 41 3.57 5.47 39.50
N LEU A 42 4.24 4.93 40.51
CA LEU A 42 3.65 4.04 41.50
C LEU A 42 3.21 4.84 42.72
N HIS A 43 1.95 4.69 43.12
CA HIS A 43 1.42 5.26 44.36
C HIS A 43 1.17 4.15 45.37
N PHE A 44 1.76 4.27 46.56
CA PHE A 44 1.65 3.28 47.63
C PHE A 44 0.47 3.61 48.56
N GLN A 45 -0.13 2.59 49.17
CA GLN A 45 -1.22 2.76 50.14
C GLN A 45 -0.75 3.34 51.48
N ALA A 46 0.53 3.16 51.80
CA ALA A 46 1.17 3.67 53.00
C ALA A 46 2.62 4.08 52.68
N PRO A 47 3.23 4.94 53.52
CA PRO A 47 4.59 5.42 53.33
C PRO A 47 5.62 4.32 53.08
N VAL A 48 6.52 4.54 52.13
CA VAL A 48 7.52 3.56 51.68
C VAL A 48 8.47 3.16 52.80
N HIS A 49 8.76 4.08 53.73
CA HIS A 49 9.62 3.81 54.88
C HIS A 49 9.08 2.71 55.81
N THR A 50 7.76 2.43 55.80
CA THR A 50 7.18 1.33 56.58
C THR A 50 7.45 -0.05 55.98
N PHE A 51 7.97 -0.12 54.74
CA PHE A 51 8.17 -1.37 53.99
C PHE A 51 9.61 -1.57 53.49
N LEU A 52 10.60 -0.86 54.03
CA LEU A 52 11.99 -0.83 53.51
C LEU A 52 12.60 -2.21 53.23
N SER A 53 12.31 -3.22 54.08
CA SER A 53 12.79 -4.59 53.90
C SER A 53 12.15 -5.29 52.69
N THR A 54 10.86 -5.04 52.43
CA THR A 54 10.13 -5.50 51.25
C THR A 54 10.58 -4.75 50.00
N MET A 55 10.81 -3.42 50.10
CA MET A 55 11.23 -2.57 48.96
C MET A 55 12.54 -3.04 48.32
N LYS A 56 13.47 -3.62 49.10
CA LYS A 56 14.73 -4.18 48.60
C LYS A 56 14.55 -5.44 47.74
N LYS A 57 13.38 -6.08 47.78
CA LYS A 57 13.06 -7.34 47.10
C LYS A 57 11.98 -7.18 46.02
N ILE A 58 11.64 -5.94 45.67
CA ILE A 58 10.64 -5.69 44.63
C ILE A 58 11.25 -5.91 43.27
N VAL A 59 10.54 -6.68 42.45
CA VAL A 59 10.85 -6.87 41.04
C VAL A 59 9.62 -6.54 40.21
N LEU A 60 9.85 -6.09 38.98
CA LEU A 60 8.83 -5.96 37.96
C LEU A 60 8.87 -7.22 37.10
N VAL A 61 7.69 -7.66 36.68
CA VAL A 61 7.52 -8.77 35.74
C VAL A 61 6.74 -8.26 34.53
N ALA A 62 7.35 -8.29 33.35
CA ALA A 62 6.68 -8.01 32.09
C ALA A 62 6.32 -9.34 31.41
N GLN A 63 5.08 -9.50 30.94
CA GLN A 63 4.57 -10.73 30.33
C GLN A 63 3.80 -10.43 29.04
N THR A 64 4.01 -11.22 27.99
CA THR A 64 3.26 -11.17 26.73
C THR A 64 2.89 -12.58 26.25
N GLY A 65 1.87 -12.69 25.39
CA GLY A 65 1.36 -13.98 24.89
C GLY A 65 0.50 -14.77 25.88
N GLU A 66 -0.05 -15.89 25.42
CA GLU A 66 -0.95 -16.76 26.22
C GLU A 66 -0.19 -17.63 27.24
N GLN A 67 1.06 -17.98 26.94
CA GLN A 67 1.93 -18.80 27.80
C GLN A 67 3.28 -18.11 28.02
N PRO A 68 3.32 -17.06 28.87
CA PRO A 68 4.55 -16.30 29.11
C PRO A 68 5.62 -17.17 29.80
N SER A 69 6.85 -17.17 29.29
CA SER A 69 8.00 -17.81 29.94
C SER A 69 9.30 -17.05 29.74
N GLN A 70 10.26 -17.25 30.64
CA GLN A 70 11.59 -16.64 30.49
C GLN A 70 12.37 -17.32 29.36
N ASP A 71 12.20 -18.62 29.18
CA ASP A 71 12.91 -19.42 28.18
C ASP A 71 12.62 -18.96 26.75
N ASN A 72 11.36 -18.60 26.47
CA ASN A 72 10.94 -18.12 25.15
C ASN A 72 10.94 -16.57 25.05
N ARG A 73 11.52 -15.88 26.04
CA ARG A 73 11.65 -14.40 26.11
C ARG A 73 10.32 -13.62 26.11
N THR A 74 9.19 -14.28 26.38
CA THR A 74 7.88 -13.62 26.50
C THR A 74 7.54 -13.19 27.93
N GLN A 75 8.39 -13.54 28.89
CA GLN A 75 8.37 -13.04 30.26
C GLN A 75 9.77 -12.53 30.66
N ALA A 76 9.82 -11.38 31.34
CA ALA A 76 11.04 -10.84 31.91
C ALA A 76 10.82 -10.38 33.35
N THR A 77 11.69 -10.82 34.26
CA THR A 77 11.69 -10.39 35.67
C THR A 77 12.94 -9.55 35.93
N PHE A 78 12.77 -8.32 36.42
CA PHE A 78 13.88 -7.38 36.59
C PHE A 78 13.69 -6.52 37.86
N SER A 79 14.79 -6.27 38.55
CA SER A 79 14.81 -5.44 39.76
C SER A 79 14.74 -3.96 39.42
N ILE A 80 14.18 -3.19 40.35
CA ILE A 80 14.21 -1.72 40.28
C ILE A 80 15.56 -1.25 40.84
N SER A 81 16.58 -1.10 39.98
CA SER A 81 17.97 -0.79 40.34
C SER A 81 18.49 0.46 39.62
N SER A 82 19.67 0.97 40.01
CA SER A 82 20.26 2.19 39.44
C SER A 82 21.10 1.98 38.17
N LEU A 83 21.48 0.74 37.85
CA LEU A 83 22.30 0.39 36.67
C LEU A 83 21.58 -0.69 35.86
N GLY A 84 21.13 -0.33 34.67
CA GLY A 84 20.59 -1.26 33.68
C GLY A 84 21.58 -1.49 32.53
N ASP A 85 21.55 -2.70 31.95
CA ASP A 85 22.19 -3.02 30.67
C ASP A 85 21.19 -2.76 29.54
N ALA A 86 21.63 -2.11 28.46
CA ALA A 86 20.81 -1.84 27.26
C ALA A 86 20.26 -3.14 26.62
N LYS A 87 20.92 -4.27 26.86
CA LYS A 87 20.53 -5.59 26.32
C LYS A 87 19.47 -6.32 27.13
N SER A 88 18.96 -5.74 28.21
CA SER A 88 18.02 -6.41 29.11
C SER A 88 16.90 -5.48 29.58
N TRP A 89 15.81 -6.07 30.06
CA TRP A 89 14.77 -5.31 30.74
C TRP A 89 15.35 -4.70 32.02
N SER A 90 15.12 -3.41 32.22
CA SER A 90 15.61 -2.70 33.41
C SER A 90 14.61 -1.65 33.89
N ALA A 91 14.63 -1.37 35.19
CA ALA A 91 13.88 -0.29 35.79
C ALA A 91 14.77 0.51 36.74
N ARG A 92 14.69 1.84 36.63
CA ARG A 92 15.41 2.78 37.51
C ARG A 92 14.45 3.76 38.17
N VAL A 93 14.68 4.05 39.44
CA VAL A 93 13.92 5.10 40.13
C VAL A 93 14.48 6.47 39.72
N LYS A 94 13.62 7.31 39.14
CA LYS A 94 13.95 8.71 38.81
C LYS A 94 13.73 9.62 40.01
N GLU A 95 12.60 9.45 40.69
CA GLU A 95 12.20 10.28 41.83
C GLU A 95 11.61 9.40 42.92
N ARG A 96 11.91 9.74 44.18
CA ARG A 96 11.36 9.08 45.37
C ARG A 96 10.71 10.12 46.25
N ASP A 97 9.43 9.91 46.48
CA ASP A 97 8.66 10.55 47.53
C ASP A 97 8.19 9.47 48.54
N ASP A 98 7.70 9.90 49.69
CA ASP A 98 7.30 9.02 50.78
C ASP A 98 6.13 8.11 50.40
N GLN A 99 5.24 8.53 49.51
CA GLN A 99 4.10 7.72 49.04
C GLN A 99 4.06 7.50 47.52
N SER A 100 5.05 8.01 46.78
CA SER A 100 5.06 7.87 45.32
C SER A 100 6.47 7.70 44.75
N TRP A 101 6.61 6.77 43.80
CA TRP A 101 7.86 6.52 43.09
C TRP A 101 7.67 6.73 41.59
N THR A 102 8.52 7.54 40.99
CA THR A 102 8.62 7.69 39.53
C THR A 102 9.70 6.76 39.01
N ILE A 103 9.33 5.82 38.14
CA ILE A 103 10.20 4.75 37.66
C ILE A 103 10.33 4.85 36.14
N SER A 104 11.55 4.79 35.64
CA SER A 104 11.84 4.63 34.22
C SER A 104 12.02 3.15 33.92
N VAL A 105 11.21 2.58 33.03
CA VAL A 105 11.32 1.20 32.55
C VAL A 105 11.91 1.22 31.14
N THR A 106 12.89 0.36 30.88
CA THR A 106 13.56 0.23 29.58
C THR A 106 13.46 -1.22 29.13
N THR A 107 13.03 -1.43 27.88
CA THR A 107 13.02 -2.75 27.25
C THR A 107 14.28 -2.94 26.41
N PRO A 108 14.75 -4.17 26.17
CA PRO A 108 15.81 -4.40 25.19
C PRO A 108 15.33 -4.05 23.77
N ALA A 109 16.26 -3.71 22.88
CA ALA A 109 15.96 -3.32 21.50
C ALA A 109 15.51 -4.47 20.60
N ASP A 110 15.68 -5.72 21.03
CA ASP A 110 15.21 -6.94 20.37
C ASP A 110 13.99 -7.58 21.06
N ALA A 111 13.37 -6.86 22.01
CA ALA A 111 12.17 -7.35 22.70
C ALA A 111 11.07 -7.76 21.71
N VAL A 112 10.35 -8.82 22.08
CA VAL A 112 9.12 -9.29 21.43
C VAL A 112 8.10 -8.16 21.41
N ILE A 113 7.54 -7.81 20.24
CA ILE A 113 6.45 -6.83 20.16
C ILE A 113 5.11 -7.45 20.57
N GLY A 114 4.14 -6.64 20.97
CA GLY A 114 2.79 -7.11 21.31
C GLY A 114 2.18 -6.45 22.54
N HIS A 115 1.09 -7.02 23.03
CA HIS A 115 0.46 -6.58 24.28
C HIS A 115 1.17 -7.20 25.48
N TYR A 116 1.55 -6.34 26.42
CA TYR A 116 2.20 -6.72 27.67
C TYR A 116 1.32 -6.42 28.87
N SER A 117 1.39 -7.29 29.87
CA SER A 117 0.97 -7.00 31.24
C SER A 117 2.22 -6.72 32.08
N LEU A 118 2.19 -5.63 32.85
CA LEU A 118 3.24 -5.28 33.81
C LEU A 118 2.75 -5.59 35.22
N LEU A 119 3.50 -6.41 35.94
CA LEU A 119 3.20 -6.85 37.29
C LEU A 119 4.29 -6.37 38.25
N LEU A 120 3.90 -6.08 39.48
CA LEU A 120 4.80 -5.88 40.61
C LEU A 120 4.82 -7.14 41.45
N GLN A 121 6.00 -7.70 41.68
CA GLN A 121 6.16 -8.86 42.55
C GLN A 121 6.91 -8.44 43.82
N ALA A 122 6.26 -8.63 44.97
CA ALA A 122 6.80 -8.30 46.28
C ALA A 122 6.48 -9.43 47.29
N SER A 123 7.52 -9.99 47.92
CA SER A 123 7.38 -11.06 48.93
C SER A 123 6.49 -12.23 48.49
N GLY A 124 6.59 -12.65 47.22
CA GLY A 124 5.83 -13.76 46.64
C GLY A 124 4.38 -13.44 46.24
N ARG A 125 3.94 -12.18 46.34
CA ARG A 125 2.65 -11.73 45.81
C ARG A 125 2.86 -10.93 44.53
N GLU A 126 2.02 -11.20 43.54
CA GLU A 126 1.98 -10.46 42.28
C GLU A 126 0.76 -9.53 42.26
N GLN A 127 0.98 -8.28 41.87
CA GLN A 127 -0.06 -7.30 41.65
C GLN A 127 0.05 -6.73 40.24
N CYS A 128 -1.04 -6.80 39.47
CA CYS A 128 -1.07 -6.19 38.14
C CYS A 128 -1.04 -4.66 38.26
N LEU A 129 -0.08 -4.04 37.59
CA LEU A 129 0.05 -2.58 37.51
C LEU A 129 -0.76 -2.02 36.34
N GLY A 130 -0.81 -2.75 35.22
CA GLY A 130 -1.52 -2.35 34.02
C GLY A 130 -0.99 -3.03 32.76
N GLN A 131 -1.48 -2.57 31.61
CA GLN A 131 -1.13 -3.12 30.30
C GLN A 131 -0.55 -2.04 29.38
N PHE A 132 0.31 -2.45 28.46
CA PHE A 132 0.87 -1.58 27.44
C PHE A 132 1.14 -2.35 26.14
N THR A 133 1.21 -1.64 25.03
CA THR A 133 1.61 -2.21 23.73
C THR A 133 3.05 -1.85 23.44
N LEU A 134 3.87 -2.83 23.08
CA LEU A 134 5.26 -2.65 22.67
C LEU A 134 5.39 -2.85 21.16
N LEU A 135 6.00 -1.89 20.46
CA LEU A 135 6.18 -1.87 19.00
C LEU A 135 7.66 -1.83 18.61
N PHE A 136 7.95 -2.06 17.33
CA PHE A 136 9.27 -1.84 16.75
C PHE A 136 9.69 -0.36 16.83
N ASN A 137 11.00 -0.11 16.89
CA ASN A 137 11.55 1.22 17.09
C ASN A 137 12.50 1.68 15.96
N PRO A 138 11.97 2.32 14.91
CA PRO A 138 12.82 2.83 13.82
C PRO A 138 13.66 4.06 14.21
N TRP A 139 13.49 4.61 15.42
CA TRP A 139 14.32 5.70 15.96
C TRP A 139 15.52 5.20 16.79
N SER A 140 15.56 3.91 17.17
CA SER A 140 16.66 3.34 17.96
C SER A 140 17.70 2.67 17.06
N GLN A 141 18.97 3.07 17.18
CA GLN A 141 20.09 2.53 16.39
C GLN A 141 20.32 1.02 16.60
N GLU A 142 19.98 0.55 17.81
CA GLU A 142 20.12 -0.85 18.21
C GLU A 142 19.02 -1.73 17.60
N ASP A 143 17.90 -1.15 17.20
CA ASP A 143 16.81 -1.89 16.56
C ASP A 143 17.21 -2.35 15.14
N ALA A 144 16.71 -3.51 14.75
CA ALA A 144 16.84 -4.03 13.39
C ALA A 144 16.08 -3.20 12.35
N VAL A 145 15.07 -2.41 12.75
CA VAL A 145 14.32 -1.53 11.84
C VAL A 145 14.77 -0.07 11.85
N PHE A 146 15.93 0.22 12.45
CA PHE A 146 16.47 1.58 12.54
C PHE A 146 16.52 2.29 11.18
N LEU A 147 15.93 3.48 11.10
CA LEU A 147 15.92 4.32 9.91
C LEU A 147 16.46 5.71 10.29
N GLY A 148 17.76 5.92 10.08
CA GLY A 148 18.45 7.10 10.60
C GLY A 148 17.99 8.45 10.05
N ASN A 149 17.23 8.47 8.94
CA ASN A 149 16.69 9.70 8.38
C ASN A 149 15.30 10.00 8.96
N LYS A 150 15.21 11.08 9.76
CA LYS A 150 13.97 11.52 10.41
C LYS A 150 12.82 11.77 9.43
N ALA A 151 13.09 12.37 8.27
CA ALA A 151 12.07 12.61 7.25
C ALA A 151 11.54 11.30 6.65
N GLN A 152 12.42 10.28 6.52
CA GLN A 152 12.00 8.95 6.10
C GLN A 152 11.19 8.23 7.18
N CYS A 153 11.47 8.43 8.48
CA CYS A 153 10.57 7.93 9.54
C CYS A 153 9.19 8.60 9.47
N SER A 154 9.15 9.92 9.24
CA SER A 154 7.89 10.64 9.04
C SER A 154 7.10 10.07 7.87
N GLU A 155 7.74 9.78 6.73
CA GLU A 155 7.05 9.25 5.55
C GLU A 155 6.67 7.77 5.66
N TYR A 156 7.60 6.92 6.09
CA TYR A 156 7.44 5.46 6.00
C TYR A 156 6.89 4.80 7.27
N VAL A 157 6.64 5.57 8.32
CA VAL A 157 6.04 5.09 9.59
C VAL A 157 4.83 5.95 9.96
N LEU A 158 5.02 7.26 10.05
CA LEU A 158 4.01 8.17 10.63
C LEU A 158 2.97 8.66 9.61
N ASN A 159 3.34 8.83 8.34
CA ASN A 159 2.42 9.34 7.35
C ASN A 159 1.31 8.31 7.05
N GLN A 160 0.05 8.72 7.19
CA GLN A 160 -1.11 7.89 6.88
C GLN A 160 -1.65 8.16 5.48
N ASN A 161 -1.24 9.27 4.88
CA ASN A 161 -1.74 9.73 3.59
C ASN A 161 -0.75 9.32 2.48
N GLY A 162 -1.03 8.19 1.84
CA GLY A 162 -0.23 7.64 0.75
C GLY A 162 -0.69 8.06 -0.64
N LEU A 163 0.12 7.67 -1.63
CA LEU A 163 -0.22 7.65 -3.05
C LEU A 163 0.07 6.25 -3.58
N ILE A 164 -0.85 5.68 -4.34
CA ILE A 164 -0.67 4.42 -5.06
C ILE A 164 -0.68 4.75 -6.54
N PHE A 165 0.39 4.38 -7.24
CA PHE A 165 0.50 4.60 -8.67
C PHE A 165 -0.16 3.46 -9.44
N THR A 166 -1.04 3.79 -10.38
CA THR A 166 -1.80 2.87 -11.24
C THR A 166 -1.72 3.35 -12.69
N GLY A 167 -2.50 2.78 -13.60
CA GLY A 167 -2.50 3.13 -15.02
C GLY A 167 -1.48 2.30 -15.82
N THR A 168 -0.84 2.91 -16.83
CA THR A 168 0.18 2.26 -17.67
C THR A 168 1.56 2.90 -17.45
N ALA A 169 2.62 2.26 -17.96
CA ALA A 169 3.97 2.83 -17.93
C ALA A 169 4.06 4.19 -18.65
N ASP A 170 3.20 4.42 -19.64
CA ASP A 170 3.17 5.64 -20.45
C ASP A 170 2.13 6.67 -19.95
N CYS A 171 1.25 6.28 -19.03
CA CYS A 171 0.22 7.12 -18.44
C CYS A 171 -0.01 6.71 -16.99
N ILE A 172 0.87 7.21 -16.10
CA ILE A 172 0.85 6.90 -14.67
C ILE A 172 -0.20 7.76 -13.99
N GLU A 173 -1.12 7.12 -13.26
CA GLU A 173 -2.12 7.77 -12.44
C GLU A 173 -1.74 7.67 -10.96
N ALA A 174 -1.87 8.77 -10.21
CA ALA A 174 -1.61 8.79 -8.78
C ALA A 174 -2.95 8.79 -8.02
N MET A 175 -3.22 7.71 -7.29
CA MET A 175 -4.41 7.58 -6.48
C MET A 175 -4.11 7.89 -5.00
N PRO A 176 -4.78 8.87 -4.39
CA PRO A 176 -4.73 9.09 -2.94
C PRO A 176 -5.17 7.84 -2.18
N TRP A 177 -4.41 7.49 -1.15
CA TRP A 177 -4.72 6.33 -0.31
C TRP A 177 -4.60 6.66 1.17
N ASP A 178 -5.56 6.19 1.94
CA ASP A 178 -5.57 6.32 3.39
C ASP A 178 -5.15 5.00 4.04
N PHE A 179 -3.94 4.95 4.58
CA PHE A 179 -3.46 3.77 5.29
C PHE A 179 -4.21 3.56 6.61
N GLY A 180 -4.49 4.63 7.36
CA GLY A 180 -5.28 4.51 8.59
C GLY A 180 -4.62 3.66 9.70
N GLN A 181 -3.29 3.50 9.73
CA GLN A 181 -2.59 2.65 10.70
C GLN A 181 -2.79 3.02 12.18
N PHE A 182 -3.21 4.26 12.47
CA PHE A 182 -3.50 4.78 13.80
C PHE A 182 -5.01 4.84 14.11
N GLU A 183 -5.85 4.12 13.37
CA GLU A 183 -7.23 3.89 13.83
C GLU A 183 -7.23 2.92 15.02
N GLU A 184 -8.17 3.13 15.95
CA GLU A 184 -8.17 2.56 17.30
C GLU A 184 -7.94 1.05 17.35
N ASP A 185 -8.54 0.30 16.43
CA ASP A 185 -8.50 -1.16 16.37
C ASP A 185 -7.44 -1.73 15.42
N VAL A 186 -6.78 -0.91 14.58
CA VAL A 186 -5.89 -1.43 13.52
C VAL A 186 -4.67 -2.14 14.09
N ILE A 187 -4.09 -1.62 15.17
CA ILE A 187 -2.93 -2.26 15.83
C ILE A 187 -3.36 -3.56 16.51
N ASP A 188 -4.50 -3.56 17.19
CA ASP A 188 -5.03 -4.76 17.85
C ASP A 188 -5.36 -5.85 16.81
N LEU A 189 -5.97 -5.47 15.68
CA LEU A 189 -6.21 -6.36 14.54
C LEU A 189 -4.91 -6.89 13.93
N SER A 190 -3.88 -6.05 13.83
CA SER A 190 -2.56 -6.43 13.31
C SER A 190 -1.87 -7.47 14.21
N LEU A 191 -1.91 -7.28 15.53
CA LEU A 191 -1.36 -8.21 16.50
C LEU A 191 -2.19 -9.50 16.59
N LYS A 192 -3.52 -9.40 16.52
CA LYS A 192 -4.43 -10.57 16.44
C LYS A 192 -4.21 -11.38 15.17
N LEU A 193 -3.89 -10.74 14.05
CA LEU A 193 -3.53 -11.46 12.83
C LEU A 193 -2.23 -12.25 13.05
N LEU A 194 -1.22 -11.61 13.65
CA LEU A 194 0.06 -12.26 13.92
C LEU A 194 -0.08 -13.44 14.90
N SER A 195 -1.02 -13.37 15.86
CA SER A 195 -1.30 -14.44 16.83
C SER A 195 -1.78 -15.76 16.21
N VAL A 196 -2.23 -15.75 14.95
CA VAL A 196 -2.63 -16.98 14.22
C VAL A 196 -1.46 -17.96 14.08
N ASN A 197 -0.21 -17.47 13.99
CA ASN A 197 0.97 -18.34 13.89
C ASN A 197 1.38 -18.98 15.23
N LYS A 198 0.91 -18.46 16.37
CA LYS A 198 1.24 -18.96 17.73
C LYS A 198 2.74 -18.95 18.12
N GLN A 199 3.62 -18.41 17.29
CA GLN A 199 5.07 -18.29 17.55
C GLN A 199 5.42 -16.90 18.10
N VAL A 200 4.91 -16.55 19.29
CA VAL A 200 5.06 -15.20 19.87
C VAL A 200 6.52 -14.85 20.16
N GLU A 201 7.33 -15.85 20.49
CA GLU A 201 8.77 -15.75 20.75
C GLU A 201 9.57 -15.20 19.56
N GLU A 202 9.07 -15.38 18.33
CA GLU A 202 9.72 -14.90 17.10
C GLU A 202 9.33 -13.45 16.75
N TRP A 203 8.40 -12.82 17.49
CA TRP A 203 7.93 -11.48 17.12
C TRP A 203 8.94 -10.37 17.45
N GLY A 204 10.07 -10.71 18.06
CA GLY A 204 11.22 -9.81 18.17
C GLY A 204 11.96 -9.61 16.83
N ASP A 205 11.81 -10.52 15.86
CA ASP A 205 12.50 -10.43 14.57
C ASP A 205 11.60 -9.78 13.50
N PRO A 206 11.95 -8.60 12.96
CA PRO A 206 11.16 -7.97 11.91
C PRO A 206 11.11 -8.79 10.61
N VAL A 207 12.11 -9.64 10.33
CA VAL A 207 12.11 -10.52 9.14
C VAL A 207 11.00 -11.56 9.29
N HIS A 208 10.96 -12.25 10.43
CA HIS A 208 9.89 -13.20 10.76
C HIS A 208 8.52 -12.53 10.72
N VAL A 209 8.34 -11.40 11.41
CA VAL A 209 7.06 -10.69 11.49
C VAL A 209 6.57 -10.28 10.10
N ALA A 210 7.44 -9.67 9.29
CA ALA A 210 7.06 -9.21 7.96
C ALA A 210 6.68 -10.37 7.02
N HIS A 211 7.44 -11.47 7.06
CA HIS A 211 7.14 -12.69 6.29
C HIS A 211 5.81 -13.33 6.71
N THR A 212 5.58 -13.49 8.02
CA THR A 212 4.36 -14.09 8.57
C THR A 212 3.13 -13.25 8.21
N LEU A 213 3.19 -11.93 8.38
CA LEU A 213 2.09 -11.03 8.01
C LEU A 213 1.82 -11.03 6.52
N GLY A 214 2.86 -11.01 5.68
CA GLY A 214 2.71 -11.09 4.22
C GLY A 214 1.98 -12.38 3.80
N THR A 215 2.35 -13.51 4.40
CA THR A 215 1.72 -14.81 4.14
C THR A 215 0.27 -14.85 4.62
N LEU A 216 0.01 -14.42 5.85
CA LEU A 216 -1.35 -14.44 6.42
C LEU A 216 -2.30 -13.49 5.68
N LEU A 217 -1.84 -12.29 5.32
CA LEU A 217 -2.63 -11.34 4.53
C LEU A 217 -2.92 -11.86 3.11
N GLN A 218 -1.97 -12.57 2.49
CA GLN A 218 -2.22 -13.24 1.20
C GLN A 218 -3.32 -14.29 1.33
N VAL A 219 -3.26 -15.15 2.35
CA VAL A 219 -4.29 -16.17 2.62
C VAL A 219 -5.66 -15.53 2.90
N LEU A 220 -5.69 -14.43 3.67
CA LEU A 220 -6.92 -13.68 3.92
C LEU A 220 -7.49 -13.08 2.63
N LYS A 221 -6.63 -12.47 1.80
CA LYS A 221 -7.03 -11.94 0.50
C LYS A 221 -7.70 -13.03 -0.35
N GLU A 222 -7.09 -14.20 -0.46
CA GLU A 222 -7.63 -15.32 -1.24
C GLU A 222 -9.00 -15.82 -0.75
N LYS A 223 -9.28 -15.69 0.55
CA LYS A 223 -10.56 -16.09 1.15
C LYS A 223 -11.63 -15.00 1.12
N SER A 224 -11.23 -13.73 1.16
CA SER A 224 -12.12 -12.59 1.39
C SER A 224 -12.36 -11.72 0.16
N VAL A 225 -11.54 -11.86 -0.90
CA VAL A 225 -11.75 -11.18 -2.18
C VAL A 225 -12.85 -11.88 -2.96
N LEU A 226 -13.79 -11.10 -3.47
CA LEU A 226 -14.96 -11.59 -4.18
C LEU A 226 -14.71 -11.64 -5.70
N PRO A 227 -15.27 -12.63 -6.42
CA PRO A 227 -15.20 -12.69 -7.87
C PRO A 227 -15.94 -11.50 -8.50
N THR A 228 -15.42 -10.99 -9.61
CA THR A 228 -16.04 -9.85 -10.30
C THR A 228 -17.18 -10.33 -11.20
N SER A 229 -18.44 -9.95 -10.95
CA SER A 229 -19.59 -10.30 -11.80
C SER A 229 -20.33 -9.07 -12.36
N GLN A 230 -20.84 -9.16 -13.59
CA GLN A 230 -21.50 -8.05 -14.29
C GLN A 230 -22.76 -7.53 -13.57
N ILE A 231 -23.51 -8.41 -12.87
CA ILE A 231 -24.74 -8.07 -12.14
C ILE A 231 -24.43 -7.32 -10.83
N GLN A 232 -23.27 -7.58 -10.21
CA GLN A 232 -22.86 -6.94 -8.96
C GLN A 232 -22.35 -5.51 -9.15
N THR A 233 -21.82 -5.15 -10.32
CA THR A 233 -21.44 -3.76 -10.63
C THR A 233 -22.58 -2.76 -10.39
N ALA A 234 -23.84 -3.19 -10.56
CA ALA A 234 -25.03 -2.37 -10.28
C ALA A 234 -25.36 -2.28 -8.78
N GLN A 235 -25.07 -3.30 -7.99
CA GLN A 235 -25.24 -3.30 -6.52
C GLN A 235 -24.09 -2.59 -5.80
N GLU A 236 -22.87 -2.63 -6.33
CA GLU A 236 -21.73 -1.81 -5.87
C GLU A 236 -22.01 -0.32 -6.02
N LYS A 237 -22.62 0.09 -7.14
CA LYS A 237 -23.11 1.47 -7.32
C LYS A 237 -24.07 1.91 -6.22
N ALA A 238 -24.74 0.98 -5.53
CA ALA A 238 -25.64 1.26 -4.41
C ALA A 238 -24.96 1.24 -3.02
N LEU A 239 -23.74 0.71 -2.89
CA LEU A 239 -22.96 0.64 -1.63
C LEU A 239 -22.11 1.89 -1.39
N LEU A 240 -22.73 3.06 -1.64
CA LEU A 240 -22.20 4.43 -1.74
C LEU A 240 -21.37 5.00 -0.55
N TYR A 241 -20.91 4.23 0.44
CA TYR A 241 -20.41 4.83 1.69
C TYR A 241 -19.27 4.11 2.43
N LYS A 242 -18.23 3.60 1.75
CA LYS A 242 -17.04 3.13 2.48
C LYS A 242 -15.73 3.68 1.94
N ARG A 243 -15.17 4.62 2.72
CA ARG A 243 -13.80 5.15 2.71
C ARG A 243 -12.83 4.17 2.05
N ARG A 244 -12.27 4.57 0.91
CA ARG A 244 -11.15 3.84 0.30
C ARG A 244 -9.92 4.02 1.18
N GLY A 245 -9.47 2.93 1.77
CA GLY A 245 -8.33 2.91 2.67
C GLY A 245 -8.09 1.52 3.22
N SER A 246 -6.94 1.32 3.84
CA SER A 246 -6.53 -0.01 4.27
C SER A 246 -7.30 -0.49 5.51
N ALA A 247 -7.59 0.40 6.46
CA ALA A 247 -8.26 0.01 7.71
C ALA A 247 -9.66 -0.62 7.50
N PRO A 248 -10.57 -0.05 6.67
CA PRO A 248 -11.85 -0.71 6.37
C PRO A 248 -11.72 -2.06 5.65
N ILE A 249 -10.67 -2.26 4.86
CA ILE A 249 -10.41 -3.52 4.15
C ILE A 249 -9.87 -4.57 5.14
N LEU A 250 -8.91 -4.19 5.98
CA LEU A 250 -8.37 -5.06 7.02
C LEU A 250 -9.48 -5.58 7.95
N ARG A 251 -10.38 -4.69 8.39
CA ARG A 251 -11.57 -5.07 9.18
C ARG A 251 -12.45 -6.07 8.42
N GLN A 252 -12.69 -5.85 7.13
CA GLN A 252 -13.52 -6.74 6.33
C GLN A 252 -12.90 -8.13 6.19
N TRP A 253 -11.60 -8.21 5.93
CA TRP A 253 -10.89 -9.48 5.81
C TRP A 253 -10.85 -10.28 7.11
N LEU A 254 -10.76 -9.61 8.26
CA LEU A 254 -10.63 -10.27 9.57
C LEU A 254 -11.97 -10.59 10.24
N THR A 255 -12.99 -9.75 10.04
CA THR A 255 -14.24 -9.80 10.81
C THR A 255 -15.49 -9.95 9.94
N GLY A 256 -15.34 -9.83 8.61
CA GLY A 256 -16.47 -9.71 7.69
C GLY A 256 -17.12 -8.32 7.66
N LEU A 257 -16.79 -7.43 8.60
CA LEU A 257 -17.31 -6.08 8.69
C LEU A 257 -16.35 -5.09 8.03
N GLY A 258 -16.79 -4.40 6.97
CA GLY A 258 -15.99 -3.36 6.33
C GLY A 258 -16.24 -3.26 4.84
N ARG A 259 -15.24 -2.83 4.08
CA ARG A 259 -15.34 -2.68 2.62
C ARG A 259 -14.92 -3.98 1.91
N PRO A 260 -15.80 -4.59 1.09
CA PRO A 260 -15.42 -5.74 0.27
C PRO A 260 -14.43 -5.32 -0.82
N VAL A 261 -13.58 -6.26 -1.23
CA VAL A 261 -12.61 -6.09 -2.32
C VAL A 261 -12.89 -7.15 -3.38
N TYR A 262 -12.87 -6.74 -4.64
CA TYR A 262 -13.07 -7.62 -5.79
C TYR A 262 -11.75 -7.95 -6.47
N GLU A 263 -11.72 -9.01 -7.28
CA GLU A 263 -10.49 -9.46 -7.96
C GLU A 263 -9.84 -8.35 -8.80
N SER A 264 -10.64 -7.50 -9.45
CA SER A 264 -10.19 -6.32 -10.20
C SER A 264 -9.49 -5.25 -9.34
N GLN A 265 -9.63 -5.33 -8.02
CA GLN A 265 -9.06 -4.42 -7.02
C GLN A 265 -8.05 -5.11 -6.10
N ALA A 266 -7.70 -6.38 -6.35
CA ALA A 266 -6.88 -7.16 -5.42
C ALA A 266 -5.45 -6.61 -5.20
N TRP A 267 -5.00 -5.67 -6.05
CA TRP A 267 -3.76 -4.90 -5.86
C TRP A 267 -3.73 -4.13 -4.52
N VAL A 268 -4.88 -3.84 -3.90
CA VAL A 268 -4.96 -3.16 -2.58
C VAL A 268 -4.26 -3.93 -1.45
N LEU A 269 -3.96 -5.22 -1.63
CA LEU A 269 -3.19 -6.01 -0.67
C LEU A 269 -1.89 -5.31 -0.26
N ALA A 270 -1.14 -4.73 -1.20
CA ALA A 270 0.10 -4.05 -0.89
C ALA A 270 -0.12 -2.88 0.07
N ALA A 271 -1.21 -2.13 -0.08
CA ALA A 271 -1.53 -1.03 0.80
C ALA A 271 -1.95 -1.49 2.20
N VAL A 272 -2.70 -2.60 2.28
CA VAL A 272 -3.08 -3.24 3.57
C VAL A 272 -1.84 -3.76 4.29
N THR A 273 -0.95 -4.48 3.60
CA THR A 273 0.32 -4.94 4.16
C THR A 273 1.18 -3.79 4.65
N CYS A 274 1.32 -2.72 3.85
CA CYS A 274 2.03 -1.51 4.27
C CYS A 274 1.44 -0.90 5.55
N THR A 275 0.11 -0.91 5.70
CA THR A 275 -0.59 -0.37 6.88
C THR A 275 -0.26 -1.14 8.15
N VAL A 276 -0.36 -2.48 8.07
CA VAL A 276 -0.07 -3.36 9.20
C VAL A 276 1.39 -3.21 9.63
N LEU A 277 2.34 -3.17 8.70
CA LEU A 277 3.76 -2.99 8.99
C LEU A 277 4.04 -1.64 9.65
N ARG A 278 3.51 -0.54 9.08
CA ARG A 278 3.63 0.81 9.66
C ARG A 278 3.06 0.86 11.07
N GLY A 279 1.88 0.25 11.28
CA GLY A 279 1.21 0.16 12.57
C GLY A 279 2.06 -0.54 13.63
N LEU A 280 2.79 -1.59 13.25
CA LEU A 280 3.71 -2.31 14.14
C LEU A 280 5.08 -1.62 14.32
N GLY A 281 5.35 -0.53 13.58
CA GLY A 281 6.59 0.23 13.66
C GLY A 281 7.69 -0.21 12.68
N ILE A 282 7.38 -1.08 11.71
CA ILE A 282 8.30 -1.43 10.63
C ILE A 282 8.12 -0.40 9.50
N PRO A 283 9.15 0.37 9.12
CA PRO A 283 9.02 1.33 8.03
C PRO A 283 8.68 0.60 6.72
N ALA A 284 7.62 1.04 6.04
CA ALA A 284 7.10 0.37 4.86
C ALA A 284 6.61 1.34 3.78
N ARG A 285 6.63 0.90 2.52
CA ARG A 285 6.13 1.65 1.35
C ARG A 285 5.50 0.73 0.31
N VAL A 286 4.56 1.26 -0.45
CA VAL A 286 3.97 0.60 -1.62
C VAL A 286 4.80 0.96 -2.85
N VAL A 287 5.11 -0.05 -3.68
CA VAL A 287 5.82 0.11 -4.95
C VAL A 287 4.94 -0.41 -6.08
N THR A 288 4.89 0.31 -7.20
CA THR A 288 4.22 -0.13 -8.41
C THR A 288 5.26 -0.48 -9.47
N THR A 289 5.18 -1.70 -10.01
CA THR A 289 5.96 -2.15 -11.17
C THR A 289 5.04 -2.25 -12.37
N PHE A 290 5.27 -1.43 -13.40
CA PHE A 290 4.53 -1.50 -14.66
C PHE A 290 5.09 -2.59 -15.57
N THR A 291 4.23 -3.18 -16.41
CA THR A 291 4.59 -4.27 -17.33
C THR A 291 5.26 -5.43 -16.58
N SER A 292 4.58 -5.92 -15.53
CA SER A 292 5.13 -6.91 -14.62
C SER A 292 4.81 -8.33 -15.08
N ALA A 293 5.83 -9.14 -15.32
CA ALA A 293 5.66 -10.58 -15.52
C ALA A 293 5.21 -11.26 -14.21
N GLN A 294 4.13 -12.05 -14.28
CA GLN A 294 3.52 -12.73 -13.14
C GLN A 294 3.20 -14.20 -13.48
N GLY A 295 3.18 -15.06 -12.47
CA GLY A 295 2.78 -16.46 -12.64
C GLY A 295 3.73 -17.31 -13.50
N THR A 296 4.99 -16.90 -13.68
CA THR A 296 5.94 -17.57 -14.58
C THR A 296 6.44 -18.92 -14.06
N GLY A 297 6.08 -19.33 -12.84
CA GLY A 297 6.70 -20.49 -12.17
C GLY A 297 8.21 -20.33 -11.98
N GLY A 298 8.70 -19.08 -12.01
CA GLY A 298 10.10 -18.74 -12.03
C GLY A 298 10.72 -18.68 -13.43
N SER A 299 10.03 -19.00 -14.52
CA SER A 299 10.54 -18.76 -15.88
C SER A 299 10.93 -17.28 -16.09
N LEU A 300 11.97 -17.04 -16.89
CA LEU A 300 12.36 -15.69 -17.35
C LEU A 300 11.64 -15.28 -18.64
N LEU A 301 10.78 -16.14 -19.15
CA LEU A 301 9.94 -15.95 -20.33
C LEU A 301 8.46 -16.01 -19.93
N VAL A 302 7.66 -15.18 -20.60
CA VAL A 302 6.19 -15.20 -20.56
C VAL A 302 5.71 -15.41 -21.98
N ASP A 303 4.84 -16.38 -22.18
CA ASP A 303 4.28 -16.71 -23.49
C ASP A 303 2.82 -16.23 -23.55
N GLU A 304 2.53 -15.26 -24.42
CA GLU A 304 1.17 -14.77 -24.69
C GLU A 304 0.74 -15.18 -26.11
N PHE A 305 -0.50 -15.66 -26.23
CA PHE A 305 -1.02 -16.22 -27.47
C PHE A 305 -2.13 -15.34 -28.03
N TYR A 306 -1.97 -14.96 -29.30
CA TYR A 306 -2.93 -14.13 -30.03
C TYR A 306 -3.42 -14.88 -31.26
N SER A 307 -4.70 -14.69 -31.59
CA SER A 307 -5.28 -15.19 -32.83
C SER A 307 -4.74 -14.41 -34.04
N LYS A 308 -5.00 -14.91 -35.25
CA LYS A 308 -4.65 -14.22 -36.51
C LYS A 308 -5.38 -12.88 -36.67
N GLU A 309 -6.44 -12.68 -35.90
CA GLU A 309 -7.22 -11.44 -35.80
C GLU A 309 -6.63 -10.46 -34.78
N GLY A 310 -5.50 -10.81 -34.14
CA GLY A 310 -4.86 -9.99 -33.11
C GLY A 310 -5.51 -10.08 -31.74
N LEU A 311 -6.50 -10.96 -31.52
CA LEU A 311 -7.20 -11.05 -30.25
C LEU A 311 -6.57 -12.07 -29.31
N GLN A 312 -6.47 -11.72 -28.03
CA GLN A 312 -6.06 -12.66 -27.00
C GLN A 312 -7.24 -13.56 -26.65
N ASN A 313 -7.09 -14.87 -26.87
CA ASN A 313 -8.18 -15.85 -26.74
C ASN A 313 -8.10 -16.71 -25.46
N GLY A 314 -7.21 -16.39 -24.53
CA GLY A 314 -7.07 -17.12 -23.27
C GLY A 314 -5.76 -16.84 -22.54
N GLU A 315 -5.59 -17.44 -21.35
CA GLU A 315 -4.35 -17.36 -20.59
C GLU A 315 -3.33 -18.39 -21.12
N GLY A 316 -2.08 -17.97 -21.34
CA GLY A 316 -0.99 -18.92 -21.57
C GLY A 316 -0.72 -19.74 -20.30
N GLN A 317 -0.26 -20.99 -20.44
CA GLN A 317 0.04 -21.86 -19.28
C GLN A 317 1.27 -21.43 -18.47
N ARG A 318 2.04 -20.42 -18.93
CA ARG A 318 3.36 -20.02 -18.38
C ARG A 318 3.41 -18.57 -17.86
N GLY A 319 2.30 -18.07 -17.33
CA GLY A 319 2.23 -16.73 -16.74
C GLY A 319 1.73 -15.66 -17.71
N ARG A 320 1.70 -14.41 -17.24
CA ARG A 320 1.11 -13.26 -17.95
C ARG A 320 1.84 -11.96 -17.62
N ILE A 321 1.79 -11.00 -18.55
CA ILE A 321 2.19 -9.62 -18.28
C ILE A 321 1.02 -8.82 -17.68
N TRP A 322 1.15 -8.47 -16.40
CA TRP A 322 0.25 -7.52 -15.75
C TRP A 322 0.63 -6.10 -16.18
N ILE A 323 -0.37 -5.25 -16.40
CA ILE A 323 -0.19 -3.85 -16.75
C ILE A 323 0.56 -3.13 -15.63
N PHE A 324 0.15 -3.39 -14.40
CA PHE A 324 0.91 -3.03 -13.21
C PHE A 324 0.77 -4.09 -12.12
N GLN A 325 1.78 -4.17 -11.26
CA GLN A 325 1.75 -4.94 -10.02
C GLN A 325 2.17 -4.05 -8.87
N THR A 326 1.39 -4.08 -7.79
CA THR A 326 1.75 -3.42 -6.54
C THR A 326 2.44 -4.40 -5.59
N SER A 327 3.45 -3.93 -4.89
CA SER A 327 4.17 -4.68 -3.87
C SER A 327 4.38 -3.82 -2.62
N THR A 328 4.71 -4.46 -1.50
CA THR A 328 5.16 -3.76 -0.29
C THR A 328 6.64 -3.96 -0.12
N GLU A 329 7.37 -2.88 0.13
CA GLU A 329 8.73 -2.95 0.65
C GLU A 329 8.76 -2.54 2.12
N CYS A 330 9.62 -3.18 2.90
CA CYS A 330 9.83 -2.88 4.32
C CYS A 330 11.31 -2.73 4.64
N TRP A 331 11.65 -1.84 5.57
CA TRP A 331 13.03 -1.51 5.92
C TRP A 331 13.49 -2.30 7.15
N MET A 332 14.58 -3.07 7.01
CA MET A 332 15.18 -3.81 8.12
C MET A 332 16.62 -4.26 7.81
N LYS A 333 17.35 -4.61 8.87
CA LYS A 333 18.63 -5.35 8.78
C LYS A 333 18.38 -6.80 8.38
N ARG A 334 19.35 -7.42 7.69
CA ARG A 334 19.35 -8.81 7.23
C ARG A 334 20.63 -9.53 7.72
N PRO A 335 20.77 -9.78 9.04
CA PRO A 335 21.97 -10.39 9.60
C PRO A 335 22.25 -11.81 9.07
N ALA A 336 21.22 -12.50 8.56
CA ALA A 336 21.35 -13.80 7.91
C ALA A 336 21.94 -13.73 6.48
N LEU A 337 22.06 -12.53 5.90
CA LEU A 337 22.65 -12.31 4.57
C LEU A 337 24.03 -11.63 4.70
N PRO A 338 24.87 -11.68 3.65
CA PRO A 338 26.13 -10.94 3.65
C PRO A 338 25.94 -9.43 3.85
N GLN A 339 27.01 -8.73 4.20
CA GLN A 339 26.97 -7.27 4.32
C GLN A 339 26.52 -6.62 3.01
N GLY A 340 25.63 -5.62 3.11
CA GLY A 340 25.10 -4.87 1.97
C GLY A 340 23.71 -5.30 1.48
N TYR A 341 23.07 -6.28 2.13
CA TYR A 341 21.70 -6.71 1.83
C TYR A 341 20.64 -6.14 2.80
N ASP A 342 21.05 -5.27 3.73
CA ASP A 342 20.16 -4.49 4.59
C ASP A 342 19.36 -3.47 3.76
N GLY A 343 18.29 -2.93 4.36
CA GLY A 343 17.49 -1.85 3.78
C GLY A 343 16.13 -2.34 3.30
N TRP A 344 15.69 -1.90 2.12
CA TRP A 344 14.37 -2.22 1.58
C TRP A 344 14.26 -3.68 1.12
N GLN A 345 13.30 -4.40 1.70
CA GLN A 345 12.98 -5.80 1.44
C GLN A 345 11.58 -5.89 0.84
N ILE A 346 11.46 -6.48 -0.34
CA ILE A 346 10.16 -6.73 -0.97
C ILE A 346 9.44 -7.90 -0.28
N LEU A 347 8.19 -7.68 0.08
CA LEU A 347 7.27 -8.72 0.58
C LEU A 347 6.42 -9.20 -0.59
N HIS A 348 6.85 -10.31 -1.20
CA HIS A 348 6.06 -11.00 -2.22
C HIS A 348 6.24 -12.51 -2.12
N PRO A 349 5.15 -13.31 -2.24
CA PRO A 349 5.25 -14.69 -2.68
C PRO A 349 5.62 -14.66 -4.17
N SER A 350 6.87 -15.03 -4.47
CA SER A 350 7.52 -15.09 -5.79
C SER A 350 8.11 -13.78 -6.34
N ALA A 351 9.40 -13.86 -6.63
CA ALA A 351 10.27 -12.74 -6.99
C ALA A 351 10.09 -12.31 -8.46
N PRO A 352 9.87 -11.01 -8.75
CA PRO A 352 10.15 -10.45 -10.06
C PRO A 352 11.63 -10.04 -10.15
N SER A 353 12.26 -10.28 -11.29
CA SER A 353 13.63 -9.86 -11.57
C SER A 353 13.71 -8.95 -12.79
N GLY A 354 14.33 -7.78 -12.63
CA GLY A 354 15.11 -7.12 -13.69
C GLY A 354 14.63 -5.75 -14.17
N VAL A 355 15.60 -4.85 -14.36
CA VAL A 355 15.49 -3.49 -14.96
C VAL A 355 16.29 -3.46 -16.26
N ARG A 356 15.82 -2.71 -17.27
CA ARG A 356 16.30 -2.70 -18.66
C ARG A 356 17.43 -1.70 -18.96
N GLY A 357 18.34 -2.05 -19.87
CA GLY A 357 19.07 -1.15 -20.77
C GLY A 357 20.57 -0.92 -20.56
N SER A 358 21.30 -1.64 -19.69
CA SER A 358 22.73 -1.33 -19.44
C SER A 358 23.68 -2.54 -19.60
N PRO A 359 24.98 -2.34 -19.86
CA PRO A 359 25.97 -3.43 -19.84
C PRO A 359 26.02 -4.17 -18.50
N LYS A 360 25.61 -3.51 -17.40
CA LYS A 360 25.46 -4.13 -16.08
C LYS A 360 24.22 -5.05 -16.02
N GLU A 361 23.12 -4.71 -16.70
CA GLU A 361 21.93 -5.57 -16.80
C GLU A 361 22.25 -6.87 -17.51
N LYS A 362 22.85 -6.84 -18.71
CA LYS A 362 23.18 -8.08 -19.45
C LYS A 362 24.02 -9.03 -18.59
N LYS A 363 24.99 -8.48 -17.84
CA LYS A 363 25.80 -9.23 -16.87
C LYS A 363 24.99 -9.80 -15.71
N VAL A 364 24.03 -9.04 -15.17
CA VAL A 364 23.12 -9.52 -14.10
C VAL A 364 22.22 -10.63 -14.63
N LEU A 365 21.58 -10.43 -15.78
CA LEU A 365 20.71 -11.42 -16.41
C LEU A 365 21.50 -12.70 -16.70
N GLU A 366 22.68 -12.60 -17.32
CA GLU A 366 23.58 -13.74 -17.52
C GLU A 366 23.98 -14.43 -16.21
N LYS A 367 24.26 -13.68 -15.14
CA LYS A 367 24.57 -14.25 -13.82
C LYS A 367 23.36 -15.01 -13.25
N VAL A 368 22.14 -14.49 -13.42
CA VAL A 368 20.90 -15.16 -13.02
C VAL A 368 20.71 -16.46 -13.82
N TRP A 369 20.86 -16.40 -15.16
CA TRP A 369 20.82 -17.59 -16.03
C TRP A 369 21.85 -18.64 -15.62
N LYS A 370 23.11 -18.23 -15.37
CA LYS A 370 24.20 -19.11 -14.92
C LYS A 370 23.89 -19.75 -13.57
N ASN A 371 23.40 -18.98 -12.59
CA ASN A 371 23.03 -19.50 -11.26
C ASN A 371 21.87 -20.50 -11.34
N ARG A 372 20.87 -20.25 -12.20
CA ARG A 372 19.74 -21.16 -12.41
C ARG A 372 20.16 -22.48 -13.05
N ARG A 373 21.01 -22.44 -14.07
CA ARG A 373 21.59 -23.66 -14.69
C ARG A 373 22.36 -24.50 -13.66
N LYS A 374 23.11 -23.87 -12.76
CA LYS A 374 23.85 -24.57 -11.69
C LYS A 374 22.96 -25.30 -10.68
N HIS A 375 21.75 -24.81 -10.43
CA HIS A 375 20.82 -25.38 -9.43
C HIS A 375 19.73 -26.27 -10.06
N GLY A 376 19.91 -26.74 -11.29
CA GLY A 376 19.01 -27.71 -11.94
C GLY A 376 17.60 -27.19 -12.27
N LYS A 377 17.32 -25.90 -12.10
CA LYS A 377 16.02 -25.27 -12.42
C LYS A 377 16.03 -24.73 -13.86
N VAL A 378 15.64 -25.61 -14.80
CA VAL A 378 15.01 -25.39 -16.13
C VAL A 378 15.85 -25.54 -17.43
N ARG A 379 15.20 -26.21 -18.40
CA ARG A 379 15.42 -26.36 -19.85
C ARG A 379 14.92 -25.13 -20.65
N ASP A 380 15.27 -23.91 -20.26
CA ASP A 380 14.81 -22.71 -20.98
C ASP A 380 15.77 -22.42 -22.15
N VAL A 381 15.22 -22.45 -23.38
CA VAL A 381 15.94 -22.12 -24.61
C VAL A 381 16.07 -20.60 -24.69
N TYR A 382 17.28 -20.11 -24.98
CA TYR A 382 17.50 -18.69 -25.28
C TYR A 382 16.54 -18.28 -26.41
N PRO A 383 15.88 -17.10 -26.36
CA PRO A 383 15.00 -16.71 -27.46
C PRO A 383 15.78 -16.77 -28.78
N PRO A 384 15.27 -17.49 -29.80
CA PRO A 384 15.97 -17.58 -31.07
C PRO A 384 16.07 -16.19 -31.67
N SER A 385 17.27 -15.80 -32.09
CA SER A 385 17.46 -14.66 -32.98
C SER A 385 16.85 -15.02 -34.33
N LEU A 386 15.63 -14.55 -34.61
CA LEU A 386 15.07 -14.61 -35.95
C LEU A 386 15.76 -13.54 -36.81
N GLU A 387 16.81 -13.94 -37.52
CA GLU A 387 17.21 -13.24 -38.75
C GLU A 387 16.38 -13.84 -39.88
N THR A 388 15.28 -13.17 -40.25
CA THR A 388 14.48 -13.55 -41.41
C THR A 388 15.10 -12.92 -42.66
N GLY A 389 15.38 -13.73 -43.68
CA GLY A 389 15.85 -13.25 -45.00
C GLY A 389 14.80 -12.48 -45.81
N ASP A 390 13.60 -12.27 -45.25
CA ASP A 390 12.48 -11.54 -45.85
C ASP A 390 11.83 -10.57 -44.85
N PRO A 391 12.50 -9.48 -44.44
CA PRO A 391 12.03 -8.60 -43.38
C PRO A 391 10.81 -7.76 -43.77
N LEU A 392 9.94 -7.47 -42.80
CA LEU A 392 8.89 -6.46 -42.89
C LEU A 392 8.90 -5.72 -41.55
N HIS A 393 9.18 -4.42 -41.55
CA HIS A 393 9.12 -3.65 -40.31
C HIS A 393 7.69 -3.14 -40.07
N PHE A 394 7.28 -3.21 -38.81
CA PHE A 394 5.91 -3.02 -38.38
C PHE A 394 5.88 -2.22 -37.09
N PHE A 395 5.12 -1.12 -37.08
CA PHE A 395 4.98 -0.26 -35.91
C PHE A 395 3.55 0.21 -35.75
N LEU A 396 2.99 0.02 -34.55
CA LEU A 396 1.69 0.55 -34.15
C LEU A 396 1.88 1.90 -33.44
N GLU A 397 1.28 2.93 -34.01
CA GLU A 397 1.17 4.25 -33.40
C GLU A 397 -0.24 4.44 -32.85
N ALA A 398 -0.35 4.57 -31.53
CA ALA A 398 -1.58 4.86 -30.81
C ALA A 398 -1.28 5.74 -29.59
N PRO A 399 -2.24 6.55 -29.13
CA PRO A 399 -2.03 7.38 -27.94
C PRO A 399 -1.85 6.53 -26.70
N SER A 400 -1.11 7.02 -25.72
CA SER A 400 -0.91 6.34 -24.43
C SER A 400 -2.14 6.44 -23.51
N SER A 401 -3.00 7.42 -23.76
CA SER A 401 -4.26 7.60 -23.05
C SER A 401 -5.33 8.29 -23.89
N LEU A 402 -6.58 8.13 -23.47
CA LEU A 402 -7.76 8.76 -24.04
C LEU A 402 -8.59 9.40 -22.93
N PRO A 403 -9.18 10.60 -23.13
CA PRO A 403 -10.18 11.08 -22.19
C PRO A 403 -11.38 10.14 -22.20
N LEU A 404 -12.05 10.02 -21.06
CA LEU A 404 -13.34 9.33 -21.00
C LEU A 404 -14.29 9.95 -22.05
N GLY A 405 -14.92 9.12 -22.88
CA GLY A 405 -15.76 9.60 -23.99
C GLY A 405 -15.00 10.00 -25.27
N GLY A 406 -13.66 9.93 -25.28
CA GLY A 406 -12.84 10.43 -26.38
C GLY A 406 -12.55 9.42 -27.49
N ASP A 407 -12.39 9.95 -28.70
CA ASP A 407 -11.93 9.21 -29.87
C ASP A 407 -10.41 9.29 -30.04
N ALA A 408 -9.83 8.27 -30.68
CA ALA A 408 -8.41 8.25 -31.06
C ALA A 408 -8.23 7.97 -32.55
N ARG A 409 -7.28 8.69 -33.16
CA ARG A 409 -6.68 8.27 -34.43
C ARG A 409 -5.51 7.34 -34.13
N ILE A 410 -5.48 6.20 -34.81
CA ILE A 410 -4.39 5.24 -34.76
C ILE A 410 -3.78 5.06 -36.14
N SER A 411 -2.53 4.61 -36.20
CA SER A 411 -1.92 4.22 -37.46
C SER A 411 -0.96 3.06 -37.33
N VAL A 412 -0.87 2.28 -38.40
CA VAL A 412 0.10 1.21 -38.55
C VAL A 412 1.04 1.58 -39.68
N ASN A 413 2.33 1.59 -39.39
CA ASN A 413 3.39 1.78 -40.39
C ASN A 413 3.96 0.43 -40.79
N LEU A 414 3.89 0.13 -42.08
CA LEU A 414 4.51 -1.02 -42.71
C LEU A 414 5.68 -0.54 -43.57
N ILE A 415 6.87 -1.09 -43.37
CA ILE A 415 8.05 -0.75 -44.18
C ILE A 415 8.56 -2.04 -44.82
N ASN A 416 8.52 -2.07 -46.15
CA ASN A 416 9.00 -3.18 -46.95
C ASN A 416 10.36 -2.83 -47.58
N PRO A 417 11.49 -3.29 -46.99
CA PRO A 417 12.82 -3.06 -47.55
C PRO A 417 13.19 -4.03 -48.68
N ASN A 418 12.26 -4.88 -49.15
CA ASN A 418 12.53 -5.86 -50.20
C ASN A 418 12.26 -5.28 -51.58
N ASP A 419 12.86 -5.89 -52.60
CA ASP A 419 12.76 -5.47 -53.99
C ASP A 419 11.49 -5.95 -54.71
N TYR A 420 10.56 -6.59 -53.99
CA TYR A 420 9.26 -7.04 -54.51
C TYR A 420 8.12 -6.58 -53.61
N GLU A 421 6.92 -6.49 -54.20
CA GLU A 421 5.71 -6.11 -53.47
C GLU A 421 5.23 -7.21 -52.52
N LYS A 422 4.64 -6.79 -51.39
CA LYS A 422 4.06 -7.72 -50.40
C LYS A 422 2.58 -7.45 -50.20
N GLU A 423 1.78 -8.49 -50.33
CA GLU A 423 0.39 -8.48 -49.89
C GLU A 423 0.29 -8.80 -48.40
N VAL A 424 -0.12 -7.81 -47.61
CA VAL A 424 -0.19 -7.88 -46.15
C VAL A 424 -1.65 -7.90 -45.72
N LYS A 425 -2.04 -8.93 -44.97
CA LYS A 425 -3.30 -8.94 -44.21
C LYS A 425 -3.04 -8.30 -42.85
N LEU A 426 -3.61 -7.12 -42.62
CA LEU A 426 -3.55 -6.39 -41.35
C LEU A 426 -4.84 -6.61 -40.57
N ALA A 427 -4.74 -7.10 -39.33
CA ALA A 427 -5.84 -7.18 -38.38
C ALA A 427 -5.58 -6.24 -37.20
N LEU A 428 -6.60 -5.49 -36.79
CA LEU A 428 -6.60 -4.66 -35.59
C LEU A 428 -7.64 -5.19 -34.61
N GLY A 429 -7.27 -5.27 -33.32
CA GLY A 429 -8.14 -5.72 -32.25
C GLY A 429 -8.12 -4.75 -31.07
N LEU A 430 -9.27 -4.52 -30.45
CA LEU A 430 -9.40 -3.74 -29.22
C LEU A 430 -10.11 -4.57 -28.15
N GLN A 431 -9.46 -4.72 -27.01
CA GLN A 431 -9.96 -5.48 -25.87
C GLN A 431 -9.91 -4.62 -24.59
N ALA A 432 -10.93 -4.72 -23.74
CA ALA A 432 -10.87 -4.23 -22.36
C ALA A 432 -10.15 -5.27 -21.50
N VAL A 433 -9.16 -4.85 -20.74
CA VAL A 433 -8.37 -5.73 -19.86
C VAL A 433 -8.27 -5.13 -18.46
N TYR A 434 -8.27 -5.97 -17.42
CA TYR A 434 -7.98 -5.52 -16.06
C TYR A 434 -6.47 -5.29 -15.86
N TYR A 435 -6.09 -4.69 -14.74
CA TYR A 435 -4.69 -4.43 -14.39
C TYR A 435 -3.78 -5.68 -14.45
N ASN A 436 -4.32 -6.86 -14.17
CA ASN A 436 -3.61 -8.13 -14.22
C ASN A 436 -3.53 -8.74 -15.63
N GLY A 437 -3.99 -8.00 -16.65
CA GLY A 437 -4.05 -8.43 -18.05
C GLY A 437 -5.10 -9.50 -18.36
N VAL A 438 -6.01 -9.82 -17.42
CA VAL A 438 -7.19 -10.66 -17.70
C VAL A 438 -8.11 -9.91 -18.65
N LEU A 439 -8.58 -10.60 -19.69
CA LEU A 439 -9.58 -10.09 -20.63
C LEU A 439 -10.92 -9.84 -19.92
N ALA A 440 -11.41 -8.62 -20.01
CA ALA A 440 -12.73 -8.23 -19.51
C ALA A 440 -13.79 -8.29 -20.62
N ALA A 441 -13.48 -7.76 -21.81
CA ALA A 441 -14.38 -7.77 -22.96
C ALA A 441 -13.61 -7.56 -24.28
N THR A 442 -14.14 -8.08 -25.38
CA THR A 442 -13.69 -7.71 -26.74
C THR A 442 -14.60 -6.60 -27.25
N LEU A 443 -14.02 -5.47 -27.64
CA LEU A 443 -14.75 -4.24 -27.93
C LEU A 443 -14.86 -3.98 -29.44
N TRP A 444 -13.76 -4.15 -30.17
CA TRP A 444 -13.71 -3.83 -31.59
C TRP A 444 -12.70 -4.68 -32.33
N LYS A 445 -12.95 -4.89 -33.62
CA LYS A 445 -12.05 -5.59 -34.54
C LYS A 445 -12.20 -5.04 -35.95
N ASP A 446 -11.10 -5.02 -36.71
CA ASP A 446 -11.12 -4.62 -38.11
C ASP A 446 -10.00 -5.31 -38.90
N GLN A 447 -10.18 -5.45 -40.21
CA GLN A 447 -9.24 -6.13 -41.09
C GLN A 447 -9.07 -5.41 -42.42
N PHE A 448 -7.83 -5.36 -42.89
CA PHE A 448 -7.46 -4.73 -44.15
C PHE A 448 -6.54 -5.64 -44.95
N LEU A 449 -6.71 -5.62 -46.28
CA LEU A 449 -5.74 -6.17 -47.22
C LEU A 449 -4.97 -5.01 -47.83
N LEU A 450 -3.64 -5.03 -47.72
CA LEU A 450 -2.77 -3.95 -48.13
C LEU A 450 -1.64 -4.47 -49.00
N THR A 451 -1.47 -3.92 -50.20
CA THR A 451 -0.25 -4.11 -51.00
C THR A 451 0.77 -3.07 -50.58
N VAL A 452 1.97 -3.50 -50.17
CA VAL A 452 3.12 -2.64 -49.85
C VAL A 452 4.16 -2.81 -50.96
N GLU A 453 4.42 -1.75 -51.70
CA GLU A 453 5.35 -1.78 -52.84
C GLU A 453 6.79 -2.07 -52.38
N ALA A 454 7.64 -2.49 -53.32
CA ALA A 454 9.05 -2.69 -53.09
C ALA A 454 9.74 -1.41 -52.58
N ASN A 455 10.69 -1.54 -51.64
CA ASN A 455 11.46 -0.44 -51.09
C ASN A 455 10.62 0.77 -50.61
N SER A 456 9.42 0.50 -50.11
CA SER A 456 8.45 1.54 -49.75
C SER A 456 7.94 1.40 -48.31
N ALA A 457 7.36 2.49 -47.81
CA ALA A 457 6.62 2.50 -46.56
C ALA A 457 5.15 2.84 -46.83
N LYS A 458 4.25 2.10 -46.21
CA LYS A 458 2.80 2.34 -46.27
C LYS A 458 2.25 2.56 -44.88
N LYS A 459 1.59 3.70 -44.68
CA LYS A 459 0.92 4.06 -43.44
C LYS A 459 -0.58 3.86 -43.58
N ARG A 460 -1.18 3.00 -42.76
CA ARG A 460 -2.63 2.79 -42.69
C ARG A 460 -3.18 3.50 -41.46
N HIS A 461 -4.12 4.43 -41.67
CA HIS A 461 -4.87 5.06 -40.59
C HIS A 461 -6.14 4.28 -40.27
N SER A 462 -6.51 4.27 -38.98
CA SER A 462 -7.83 3.85 -38.50
C SER A 462 -8.27 4.76 -37.35
N PHE A 463 -9.53 4.65 -36.94
CA PHE A 463 -10.13 5.46 -35.89
C PHE A 463 -10.77 4.57 -34.83
N LEU A 464 -10.44 4.82 -33.57
CA LEU A 464 -11.11 4.26 -32.41
C LEU A 464 -12.17 5.27 -31.98
N SER A 465 -13.43 4.95 -32.24
CA SER A 465 -14.59 5.74 -31.81
C SER A 465 -15.04 5.29 -30.42
N PHE A 466 -15.41 6.23 -29.54
CA PHE A 466 -15.97 5.94 -28.22
C PHE A 466 -17.19 5.02 -28.31
N SER A 467 -18.02 5.15 -29.35
CA SER A 467 -19.16 4.27 -29.59
C SER A 467 -18.80 2.78 -29.60
N ASN A 468 -17.55 2.44 -29.98
CA ASN A 468 -17.07 1.05 -30.02
C ASN A 468 -16.82 0.48 -28.62
N PHE A 469 -16.77 1.32 -27.59
CA PHE A 469 -16.54 0.94 -26.19
C PHE A 469 -17.42 1.74 -25.21
N GLU A 470 -18.54 2.28 -25.70
CA GLU A 470 -19.53 3.06 -24.94
C GLU A 470 -20.30 2.21 -23.93
N GLN A 471 -20.44 0.90 -24.20
CA GLN A 471 -20.89 -0.06 -23.20
C GLN A 471 -19.81 -0.20 -22.13
N ASN A 472 -19.84 0.76 -21.18
CA ASN A 472 -18.86 1.02 -20.12
C ASN A 472 -18.01 -0.22 -19.81
N PRO A 473 -16.72 -0.23 -20.20
CA PRO A 473 -15.86 -1.33 -19.81
C PRO A 473 -15.83 -1.36 -18.27
N PRO A 474 -15.75 -2.55 -17.64
CA PRO A 474 -15.81 -2.68 -16.19
C PRO A 474 -14.86 -1.71 -15.47
N GLU A 475 -15.18 -1.31 -14.24
CA GLU A 475 -14.32 -0.39 -13.51
C GLU A 475 -12.86 -0.89 -13.43
N ASN A 476 -11.91 0.06 -13.53
CA ASN A 476 -10.47 -0.20 -13.46
C ASN A 476 -9.93 -1.08 -14.60
N THR A 477 -10.56 -0.99 -15.77
CA THR A 477 -10.06 -1.59 -17.01
C THR A 477 -9.26 -0.59 -17.83
N LEU A 478 -8.40 -1.13 -18.70
CA LEU A 478 -7.62 -0.41 -19.69
C LEU A 478 -7.94 -0.97 -21.08
N LEU A 479 -7.65 -0.19 -22.11
CA LEU A 479 -7.85 -0.61 -23.50
C LEU A 479 -6.56 -1.21 -24.04
N ARG A 480 -6.60 -2.46 -24.47
CA ARG A 480 -5.49 -3.12 -25.17
C ARG A 480 -5.77 -3.11 -26.66
N LEU A 481 -4.97 -2.33 -27.38
CA LEU A 481 -4.97 -2.29 -28.83
C LEU A 481 -3.86 -3.20 -29.35
N THR A 482 -4.22 -4.13 -30.22
CA THR A 482 -3.31 -5.06 -30.87
C THR A 482 -3.36 -4.88 -32.38
N ALA A 483 -2.22 -5.07 -33.02
CA ALA A 483 -2.11 -5.05 -34.46
C ALA A 483 -1.29 -6.25 -34.93
N MET A 484 -1.82 -6.99 -35.89
CA MET A 484 -1.20 -8.17 -36.47
C MET A 484 -1.13 -8.05 -37.99
N ALA A 485 0.07 -8.10 -38.54
CA ALA A 485 0.30 -8.13 -39.98
C ALA A 485 0.80 -9.50 -40.40
N THR A 486 0.16 -10.11 -41.42
CA THR A 486 0.54 -11.42 -41.96
C THR A 486 0.83 -11.31 -43.45
N HIS A 487 1.99 -11.80 -43.87
CA HIS A 487 2.36 -11.97 -45.29
C HIS A 487 2.97 -13.37 -45.47
N SER A 488 2.31 -14.24 -46.24
CA SER A 488 2.75 -15.63 -46.42
C SER A 488 2.93 -16.36 -45.07
N THR A 489 4.18 -16.66 -44.66
CA THR A 489 4.52 -17.27 -43.37
C THR A 489 5.02 -16.25 -42.33
N LEU A 490 5.28 -15.01 -42.74
CA LEU A 490 5.76 -13.94 -41.87
C LEU A 490 4.59 -13.31 -41.10
N THR A 491 4.73 -13.24 -39.79
CA THR A 491 3.80 -12.54 -38.90
C THR A 491 4.53 -11.47 -38.09
N CYS A 492 3.99 -10.26 -38.10
CA CYS A 492 4.42 -9.15 -37.26
C CYS A 492 3.31 -8.82 -36.27
N PHE A 493 3.69 -8.48 -35.04
CA PHE A 493 2.78 -8.16 -33.96
C PHE A 493 3.29 -6.95 -33.19
N ASP A 494 2.37 -6.08 -32.80
CA ASP A 494 2.63 -4.96 -31.90
C ASP A 494 1.39 -4.72 -31.04
N GLN A 495 1.61 -4.20 -29.84
CA GLN A 495 0.57 -3.98 -28.83
C GLN A 495 0.78 -2.66 -28.11
N LYS A 496 -0.32 -1.95 -27.87
CA LYS A 496 -0.35 -0.76 -27.03
C LYS A 496 -1.48 -0.85 -26.02
N ASP A 497 -1.14 -0.67 -24.74
CA ASP A 497 -2.13 -0.47 -23.68
C ASP A 497 -2.40 1.03 -23.52
N ILE A 498 -3.68 1.42 -23.61
CA ILE A 498 -4.17 2.79 -23.61
C ILE A 498 -5.01 2.99 -22.34
N ALA A 499 -4.62 3.99 -21.53
CA ALA A 499 -5.36 4.34 -20.32
C ALA A 499 -6.58 5.21 -20.65
N ILE A 500 -7.70 4.99 -19.97
CA ILE A 500 -8.87 5.89 -20.05
C ILE A 500 -8.74 6.91 -18.92
N CYS A 501 -8.31 8.12 -19.26
CA CYS A 501 -8.16 9.22 -18.32
C CYS A 501 -9.54 9.74 -17.90
N ARG A 502 -9.77 9.71 -16.58
CA ARG A 502 -10.96 10.29 -15.97
C ARG A 502 -10.85 11.82 -15.92
N PRO A 503 -11.99 12.55 -15.86
CA PRO A 503 -11.99 13.99 -15.64
C PRO A 503 -11.21 14.35 -14.38
N GLN A 504 -10.59 15.52 -14.31
CA GLN A 504 -9.85 15.94 -13.11
C GLN A 504 -10.73 16.81 -12.20
N LEU A 505 -10.71 16.51 -10.89
CA LEU A 505 -11.24 17.43 -9.88
C LEU A 505 -10.21 18.50 -9.59
N ALA A 506 -10.59 19.77 -9.62
CA ALA A 506 -9.74 20.86 -9.16
C ALA A 506 -10.12 21.26 -7.74
N ILE A 507 -9.11 21.42 -6.88
CA ILE A 507 -9.26 21.87 -5.49
C ILE A 507 -8.43 23.12 -5.32
N GLU A 508 -9.09 24.22 -4.99
CA GLU A 508 -8.50 25.51 -4.68
C GLU A 508 -8.73 25.82 -3.20
N MET A 509 -7.64 26.00 -2.46
CA MET A 509 -7.68 26.43 -1.06
C MET A 509 -6.35 27.11 -0.70
N PRO A 510 -6.31 27.93 0.37
CA PRO A 510 -5.07 28.51 0.88
C PRO A 510 -3.99 27.47 1.20
N GLU A 511 -2.72 27.84 1.04
CA GLU A 511 -1.57 26.99 1.43
C GLU A 511 -1.36 26.95 2.95
N THR A 512 -1.85 27.97 3.66
CA THR A 512 -1.78 28.11 5.11
C THR A 512 -3.15 28.41 5.71
N ALA A 513 -3.47 27.82 6.86
CA ALA A 513 -4.66 28.15 7.64
C ALA A 513 -4.34 28.25 9.12
N VAL A 514 -5.14 29.02 9.87
CA VAL A 514 -5.03 29.11 11.32
C VAL A 514 -5.94 28.07 11.95
N GLN A 515 -5.43 27.35 12.94
CA GLN A 515 -6.19 26.38 13.72
C GLN A 515 -7.43 27.05 14.34
N HIS A 516 -8.56 26.33 14.33
CA HIS A 516 -9.86 26.79 14.82
C HIS A 516 -10.51 27.96 14.07
N GLN A 517 -9.89 28.45 12.99
CA GLN A 517 -10.51 29.44 12.10
C GLN A 517 -11.20 28.77 10.90
N PRO A 518 -12.39 29.23 10.46
CA PRO A 518 -13.06 28.68 9.29
C PRO A 518 -12.22 28.85 8.01
N LEU A 519 -12.06 27.77 7.26
CA LEU A 519 -11.41 27.71 5.96
C LEU A 519 -12.43 27.35 4.88
N THR A 520 -12.34 27.99 3.71
CA THR A 520 -13.15 27.64 2.55
C THR A 520 -12.26 27.06 1.46
N ALA A 521 -12.63 25.89 0.95
CA ALA A 521 -12.06 25.31 -0.26
C ALA A 521 -13.10 25.35 -1.39
N SER A 522 -12.65 25.65 -2.61
CA SER A 522 -13.47 25.53 -3.81
C SER A 522 -13.11 24.24 -4.53
N VAL A 523 -14.10 23.39 -4.77
CA VAL A 523 -13.95 22.19 -5.59
C VAL A 523 -14.67 22.41 -6.90
N SER A 524 -14.01 22.14 -8.02
CA SER A 524 -14.63 22.24 -9.34
C SER A 524 -14.38 21.01 -10.21
N ILE A 525 -15.36 20.71 -11.06
CA ILE A 525 -15.30 19.67 -12.09
C ILE A 525 -15.83 20.21 -13.41
N HIS A 526 -15.09 19.94 -14.48
CA HIS A 526 -15.51 20.23 -15.85
C HIS A 526 -15.99 18.95 -16.52
N ASN A 527 -17.22 18.95 -17.04
CA ASN A 527 -17.76 17.82 -17.78
C ASN A 527 -17.27 17.84 -19.23
N THR A 528 -16.33 16.96 -19.57
CA THR A 528 -15.81 16.77 -20.92
C THR A 528 -16.61 15.76 -21.75
N LEU A 529 -17.63 15.13 -21.17
CA LEU A 529 -18.48 14.16 -21.86
C LEU A 529 -19.61 14.85 -22.60
N ASP A 530 -20.07 14.22 -23.67
CA ASP A 530 -21.26 14.62 -24.43
C ASP A 530 -22.58 14.28 -23.71
N ALA A 531 -22.49 13.59 -22.57
CA ALA A 531 -23.62 13.23 -21.71
C ALA A 531 -23.58 13.99 -20.36
N PRO A 532 -24.74 14.30 -19.74
CA PRO A 532 -24.78 14.96 -18.45
C PRO A 532 -24.29 14.03 -17.32
N LEU A 533 -23.51 14.58 -16.38
CA LEU A 533 -23.19 13.90 -15.13
C LEU A 533 -24.36 14.08 -14.15
N ASN A 534 -25.04 12.99 -13.82
CA ASN A 534 -26.16 12.95 -12.88
C ASN A 534 -25.75 12.30 -11.57
N ASP A 535 -26.58 12.45 -10.54
CA ASP A 535 -26.38 11.87 -9.20
C ASP A 535 -25.00 12.20 -8.60
N CYS A 536 -24.52 13.43 -8.86
CA CYS A 536 -23.20 13.89 -8.47
C CYS A 536 -23.13 14.08 -6.95
N VAL A 537 -22.19 13.39 -6.30
CA VAL A 537 -21.89 13.51 -4.86
C VAL A 537 -20.42 13.84 -4.69
N ILE A 538 -20.11 14.91 -3.96
CA ILE A 538 -18.76 15.21 -3.48
C ILE A 538 -18.64 14.79 -2.01
N SER A 539 -17.66 13.96 -1.70
CA SER A 539 -17.24 13.64 -0.34
C SER A 539 -15.89 14.28 -0.03
N ILE A 540 -15.76 14.88 1.15
CA ILE A 540 -14.51 15.47 1.63
C ILE A 540 -14.07 14.83 2.94
N PHE A 541 -12.76 14.63 3.06
CA PHE A 541 -12.13 14.03 4.21
C PHE A 541 -10.71 14.58 4.41
N GLY A 542 -10.25 14.57 5.65
CA GLY A 542 -8.92 15.03 6.02
C GLY A 542 -8.77 15.00 7.53
N ARG A 543 -7.99 14.05 8.05
CA ARG A 543 -7.68 13.99 9.49
C ARG A 543 -7.07 15.33 9.90
N GLY A 544 -7.52 15.87 11.04
CA GLY A 544 -7.07 17.19 11.51
C GLY A 544 -7.71 18.40 10.79
N LEU A 545 -8.47 18.20 9.70
CA LEU A 545 -9.20 19.26 8.98
C LEU A 545 -10.72 19.12 9.08
N ILE A 546 -11.22 17.88 8.97
CA ILE A 546 -12.65 17.57 8.92
C ILE A 546 -12.92 16.47 9.95
N TYR A 547 -13.92 16.69 10.79
CA TYR A 547 -14.42 15.64 11.67
C TYR A 547 -15.20 14.62 10.83
N ARG A 548 -14.65 13.41 10.72
CA ARG A 548 -15.17 12.33 9.85
C ARG A 548 -15.24 12.78 8.38
N GLU A 549 -16.14 12.17 7.62
CA GLU A 549 -16.44 12.50 6.23
C GLU A 549 -17.63 13.46 6.16
N LYS A 550 -17.63 14.37 5.18
CA LYS A 550 -18.82 15.16 4.81
C LYS A 550 -19.13 14.96 3.34
N SER A 551 -20.39 14.72 3.02
CA SER A 551 -20.86 14.50 1.65
C SER A 551 -21.87 15.57 1.22
N TYR A 552 -21.79 15.98 -0.03
CA TYR A 552 -22.56 17.07 -0.62
C TYR A 552 -23.11 16.63 -1.97
N ARG A 553 -24.44 16.69 -2.14
CA ARG A 553 -25.07 16.45 -3.44
C ARG A 553 -24.95 17.71 -4.31
N LEU A 554 -24.53 17.52 -5.56
CA LEU A 554 -24.47 18.57 -6.56
C LEU A 554 -25.64 18.45 -7.54
N SER A 555 -25.95 19.55 -8.20
CA SER A 555 -26.79 19.54 -9.40
C SER A 555 -26.09 18.83 -10.56
N SER A 556 -26.87 18.27 -11.49
CA SER A 556 -26.32 17.65 -12.70
C SER A 556 -25.39 18.59 -13.46
N VAL A 557 -24.24 18.08 -13.89
CA VAL A 557 -23.25 18.84 -14.66
C VAL A 557 -23.48 18.60 -16.15
N GLN A 558 -23.99 19.61 -16.85
CA GLN A 558 -24.28 19.51 -18.28
C GLN A 558 -23.00 19.37 -19.14
N PRO A 559 -23.07 18.78 -20.34
CA PRO A 559 -21.94 18.69 -21.27
C PRO A 559 -21.23 20.04 -21.49
N GLY A 560 -19.90 20.03 -21.43
CA GLY A 560 -19.05 21.23 -21.61
C GLY A 560 -19.18 22.29 -20.50
N ARG A 561 -19.90 22.01 -19.40
CA ARG A 561 -20.05 22.94 -18.27
C ARG A 561 -19.15 22.56 -17.10
N THR A 562 -18.81 23.57 -16.31
CA THR A 562 -18.08 23.42 -15.05
C THR A 562 -19.01 23.72 -13.90
N VAL A 563 -19.03 22.85 -12.88
CA VAL A 563 -19.64 23.14 -11.59
C VAL A 563 -18.54 23.42 -10.57
N CYS A 564 -18.72 24.47 -9.78
CA CYS A 564 -17.84 24.85 -8.68
C CYS A 564 -18.65 24.90 -7.39
N THR A 565 -18.16 24.28 -6.34
CA THR A 565 -18.80 24.22 -5.02
C THR A 565 -17.83 24.67 -3.95
N LYS A 566 -18.29 25.60 -3.10
CA LYS A 566 -17.51 26.09 -1.95
C LYS A 566 -17.84 25.26 -0.72
N LEU A 567 -16.81 24.73 -0.07
CA LEU A 567 -16.91 23.85 1.07
C LEU A 567 -16.20 24.50 2.25
N GLN A 568 -16.92 24.68 3.36
CA GLN A 568 -16.37 25.31 4.57
C GLN A 568 -16.12 24.26 5.67
N PHE A 569 -14.94 24.32 6.28
CA PHE A 569 -14.54 23.47 7.39
C PHE A 569 -13.52 24.19 8.29
N THR A 570 -13.26 23.63 9.47
CA THR A 570 -12.42 24.29 10.49
C THR A 570 -11.26 23.37 10.86
N PRO A 571 -10.01 23.74 10.53
CA PRO A 571 -8.83 22.97 10.91
C PRO A 571 -8.71 22.81 12.43
N MET A 572 -8.43 21.59 12.87
CA MET A 572 -8.35 21.21 14.28
C MET A 572 -6.92 20.95 14.73
N HIS A 573 -6.04 20.47 13.84
CA HIS A 573 -4.67 20.07 14.20
C HIS A 573 -3.64 20.91 13.44
N VAL A 574 -2.62 21.37 14.16
CA VAL A 574 -1.47 22.12 13.62
C VAL A 574 -0.57 21.19 12.79
N GLY A 575 0.19 21.75 11.85
CA GLY A 575 1.13 21.05 10.99
C GLY A 575 0.60 20.79 9.58
N LEU A 576 1.32 19.97 8.83
CA LEU A 576 0.94 19.62 7.45
C LEU A 576 -0.25 18.66 7.46
N GLN A 577 -1.37 19.12 6.93
CA GLN A 577 -2.60 18.33 6.78
C GLN A 577 -2.91 18.11 5.29
N ARG A 578 -3.79 17.15 5.00
CA ARG A 578 -4.25 16.86 3.64
C ARG A 578 -5.77 16.86 3.59
N LEU A 579 -6.33 17.68 2.70
CA LEU A 579 -7.71 17.58 2.26
C LEU A 579 -7.74 16.64 1.05
N THR A 580 -8.57 15.62 1.12
CA THR A 580 -8.87 14.75 -0.02
C THR A 580 -10.34 14.89 -0.35
N VAL A 581 -10.62 14.91 -1.64
CA VAL A 581 -11.95 15.07 -2.21
C VAL A 581 -12.20 13.90 -3.13
N GLU A 582 -13.36 13.29 -2.97
CA GLU A 582 -13.88 12.21 -3.81
C GLU A 582 -15.17 12.69 -4.47
N MET A 583 -15.38 12.31 -5.73
CA MET A 583 -16.61 12.56 -6.45
C MET A 583 -17.12 11.28 -7.12
N ASP A 584 -18.41 11.04 -6.93
CA ASP A 584 -19.17 9.97 -7.57
C ASP A 584 -20.29 10.55 -8.44
N CYS A 585 -20.59 9.88 -9.54
CA CYS A 585 -21.74 10.18 -10.39
C CYS A 585 -22.25 8.91 -11.11
N ASN A 586 -23.29 9.05 -11.93
CA ASN A 586 -23.81 7.96 -12.76
C ASN A 586 -22.77 7.34 -13.72
N MET A 587 -21.83 8.15 -14.23
CA MET A 587 -20.84 7.76 -15.24
C MET A 587 -19.56 7.14 -14.66
N PHE A 588 -19.10 7.63 -13.51
CA PHE A 588 -17.86 7.15 -12.87
C PHE A 588 -17.94 7.29 -11.35
N GLN A 589 -17.18 6.45 -10.67
CA GLN A 589 -17.06 6.46 -9.21
C GLN A 589 -15.62 6.66 -8.77
N ASN A 590 -15.41 7.16 -7.55
CA ASN A 590 -14.11 7.35 -6.93
C ASN A 590 -13.17 8.21 -7.80
N LEU A 591 -13.71 9.29 -8.36
CA LEU A 591 -12.85 10.32 -8.90
C LEU A 591 -12.25 11.08 -7.71
N THR A 592 -10.93 11.05 -7.53
CA THR A 592 -10.29 11.61 -6.33
C THR A 592 -9.23 12.64 -6.68
N ASN A 593 -9.09 13.66 -5.84
CA ASN A 593 -7.93 14.54 -5.82
C ASN A 593 -7.65 15.00 -4.38
N PHE A 594 -6.48 15.58 -4.14
CA PHE A 594 -6.10 16.08 -2.83
C PHE A 594 -5.33 17.40 -2.92
N ARG A 595 -5.34 18.14 -1.83
CA ARG A 595 -4.46 19.29 -1.60
C ARG A 595 -3.92 19.24 -0.18
N SER A 596 -2.65 19.60 -0.04
CA SER A 596 -2.02 19.76 1.26
C SER A 596 -2.11 21.20 1.73
N ILE A 597 -2.20 21.38 3.06
CA ILE A 597 -2.26 22.68 3.71
C ILE A 597 -1.46 22.65 5.00
N THR A 598 -0.76 23.74 5.30
CA THR A 598 -0.06 23.90 6.58
C THR A 598 -0.95 24.65 7.56
N VAL A 599 -1.35 23.99 8.64
CA VAL A 599 -2.14 24.61 9.70
C VAL A 599 -1.20 25.16 10.76
N VAL A 600 -1.35 26.43 11.12
CA VAL A 600 -0.56 27.10 12.16
C VAL A 600 -1.39 27.31 13.43
N ALA A 601 -0.74 27.34 14.59
CA ALA A 601 -1.40 27.68 15.84
C ALA A 601 -1.90 29.14 15.79
N PRO A 602 -3.00 29.48 16.49
CA PRO A 602 -3.44 30.86 16.61
C PRO A 602 -2.38 31.67 17.37
N GLU A 603 -2.19 32.92 16.97
CA GLU A 603 -1.34 33.84 17.73
C GLU A 603 -1.94 34.03 19.14
N PRO A 604 -1.11 34.03 20.20
CA PRO A 604 -1.60 34.33 21.54
C PRO A 604 -2.18 35.75 21.55
N PRO A 605 -3.30 35.99 22.27
CA PRO A 605 -3.85 37.33 22.38
C PRO A 605 -2.79 38.28 22.95
N ALA A 606 -2.63 39.42 22.29
CA ALA A 606 -1.67 40.48 22.63
C ALA A 606 -1.97 41.17 23.96
#